data_AF-A0A2E6WK82-F1
#
_entry.id   AF-A0A2E6WK82-F1
#
_cell.length_a   1.000
_cell.length_b   1.000
_cell.length_c   1.000
_cell.angle_alpha   90.00
_cell.angle_beta   90.00
_cell.angle_gamma   90.00
#
_symmetry.space_group_name_H-M   'P 1'
#
loop_
_entity.id
_entity.type
_entity.pdbx_description
1 polymer ?
#
loop_
_entity_poly.entity_id
_entity_poly.type
_entity_poly.pdbx_seq_one_letter_code
_entity_poly.pdbx_strand_id
1 'polypeptide(L)' 'MKEFQQGSLLKRQGKPEEIAKAVLFLASNEDSSFITGENIIVDGGLIYT' A
#
# COMPACT_ATOMS: atom_id res chain seq x y z
N MET A 1 -10.51 1.66 -18.65
CA MET A 1 -9.97 0.63 -17.71
C MET A 1 -8.49 0.30 -17.95
N LYS A 2 -7.97 0.38 -19.18
CA LYS A 2 -6.53 0.13 -19.45
C LYS A 2 -5.61 1.25 -18.96
N GLU A 3 -6.06 2.51 -18.90
CA GLU A 3 -5.18 3.61 -18.46
C GLU A 3 -4.72 3.49 -16.99
N PHE A 4 -5.56 2.97 -16.08
CA PHE A 4 -5.19 2.79 -14.66
C PHE A 4 -4.03 1.80 -14.46
N GLN A 5 -3.78 0.90 -15.40
CA GLN A 5 -2.65 -0.04 -15.30
C GLN A 5 -1.33 0.54 -15.81
N GLN A 6 -1.35 1.62 -16.60
CA GLN A 6 -0.13 2.20 -17.14
C GLN A 6 0.65 3.01 -16.10
N GLY A 7 -0.04 3.68 -15.16
CA GLY A 7 0.58 4.50 -14.12
C GLY A 7 1.31 3.70 -13.04
N SER A 8 0.84 2.49 -12.71
CA SER A 8 1.45 1.67 -11.65
C SER A 8 2.70 0.96 -12.16
N LEU A 9 3.77 0.93 -11.37
CA LEU A 9 4.97 0.13 -11.66
C LEU A 9 4.68 -1.38 -11.70
N LEU A 10 3.70 -1.85 -10.92
CA LEU A 10 3.28 -3.25 -10.91
C LEU A 10 2.41 -3.66 -12.12
N LYS A 11 2.00 -2.71 -12.96
CA LYS A 11 1.24 -2.94 -14.20
C LYS A 11 -0.04 -3.77 -14.02
N ARG A 12 -0.64 -3.69 -12.83
CA ARG A 12 -1.90 -4.34 -12.49
C ARG A 12 -2.67 -3.54 -11.45
N GLN A 13 -3.95 -3.86 -11.30
CA GLN A 13 -4.71 -3.37 -10.15
C GLN A 13 -4.25 -4.09 -8.88
N GLY A 14 -4.22 -3.33 -7.77
CA GLY A 14 -4.09 -3.90 -6.43
C GLY A 14 -5.33 -4.69 -6.06
N LYS A 15 -5.17 -5.68 -5.18
CA LYS A 15 -6.27 -6.42 -4.57
C LYS A 15 -6.59 -5.84 -3.19
N PRO A 16 -7.85 -5.90 -2.71
CA PRO A 16 -8.22 -5.43 -1.39
C PRO A 16 -7.36 -6.03 -0.26
N GLU A 17 -6.95 -7.28 -0.39
CA GLU A 17 -6.12 -7.98 0.61
C GLU A 17 -4.72 -7.37 0.75
N GLU A 18 -4.22 -6.69 -0.28
CA GLU A 18 -2.92 -6.02 -0.23
C GLU A 18 -2.99 -4.76 0.66
N ILE A 19 -4.11 -4.04 0.64
CA ILE A 19 -4.37 -2.92 1.56
C ILE A 19 -4.62 -3.44 2.98
N ALA A 20 -5.45 -4.49 3.12
CA ALA A 20 -5.79 -5.06 4.42
C ALA A 20 -4.55 -5.54 5.19
N LYS A 21 -3.54 -6.10 4.51
CA LYS A 21 -2.27 -6.50 5.14
C LYS A 21 -1.49 -5.32 5.69
N ALA A 22 -1.44 -4.20 4.98
CA ALA A 22 -0.77 -2.99 5.48
C ALA A 22 -1.47 -2.42 6.72
N VAL A 23 -2.80 -2.42 6.72
CA VAL A 23 -3.60 -2.04 7.90
C VAL A 23 -3.36 -3.01 9.06
N LEU A 24 -3.33 -4.31 8.80
CA LEU A 24 -3.05 -5.33 9.82
C LEU A 24 -1.66 -5.13 10.44
N PHE A 25 -0.65 -4.84 9.62
CA PHE A 25 0.69 -4.49 10.10
C PHE A 25 0.66 -3.27 11.03
N LEU A 26 0.01 -2.17 10.61
CA LEU A 26 -0.08 -0.95 11.42
C LEU A 26 -0.93 -1.11 12.69
N ALA A 27 -1.86 -2.05 12.72
CA ALA A 27 -2.65 -2.39 13.89
C ALA A 27 -1.93 -3.36 14.84
N SER A 28 -0.81 -3.96 14.41
CA SER A 28 -0.04 -4.90 15.21
C SER A 28 0.84 -4.16 16.22
N ASN A 29 0.56 -4.39 17.50
CA ASN A 29 1.39 -3.83 18.58
C ASN A 29 2.82 -4.37 18.57
N GLU A 30 3.07 -5.52 17.95
CA GLU A 30 4.42 -6.10 17.82
C GLU A 30 5.12 -5.56 16.58
N ASP A 31 4.49 -5.69 15.40
CA ASP A 31 5.13 -5.42 14.11
C ASP A 31 5.37 -3.92 13.84
N SER A 32 4.52 -3.05 14.38
CA SER A 32 4.64 -1.59 14.20
C SER A 32 4.83 -0.82 15.51
N SER A 33 5.35 -1.47 16.55
CA SER A 33 5.54 -0.92 17.91
C SER A 33 6.27 0.42 17.98
N PHE A 34 7.09 0.75 16.98
CA PHE A 34 7.91 1.96 16.92
C PHE A 34 7.53 2.91 15.76
N ILE A 35 6.40 2.67 15.10
CA ILE A 35 5.94 3.50 13.98
C ILE A 35 4.74 4.34 14.45
N THR A 36 4.88 5.65 14.36
CA THR A 36 3.79 6.60 14.64
C THR A 36 3.98 7.87 13.83
N GLY A 37 2.87 8.54 13.46
CA GLY A 37 2.90 9.79 12.70
C GLY A 37 3.35 9.67 11.24
N GLU A 38 3.37 8.46 10.69
CA GLU A 38 3.87 8.17 9.33
C GLU A 38 2.74 7.82 8.36
N ASN A 39 2.93 8.12 7.07
CA ASN A 39 2.01 7.73 6.00
C ASN A 39 2.61 6.59 5.18
N ILE A 40 1.99 5.40 5.22
CA ILE A 40 2.40 4.27 4.38
C ILE A 40 1.56 4.23 3.09
N ILE A 41 2.19 4.53 1.96
CA ILE A 41 1.56 4.50 0.63
C ILE A 41 1.57 3.06 0.09
N VAL A 42 0.39 2.54 -0.27
CA VAL A 42 0.21 1.20 -0.85
C VAL A 42 -0.57 1.30 -2.15
N ASP A 43 0.11 1.63 -3.25
CA ASP A 43 -0.52 1.95 -4.53
C ASP A 43 0.08 1.18 -5.73
N GLY A 44 1.03 0.28 -5.48
CA GLY A 44 1.75 -0.43 -6.53
C GLY A 44 2.68 0.47 -7.35
N GLY A 45 3.15 1.57 -6.77
CA GLY A 45 4.03 2.55 -7.39
C GLY A 45 3.30 3.40 -8.43
N LEU A 46 2.12 3.94 -8.06
CA LEU A 46 1.30 4.79 -8.93
C LEU A 46 1.75 6.26 -8.84
N ILE A 47 2.18 6.70 -7.65
CA ILE A 47 2.63 8.06 -7.38
C ILE A 47 4.11 8.01 -6.99
N TYR A 48 4.94 8.88 -7.59
CA TYR A 48 6.32 9.07 -7.15
C TYR A 48 6.30 9.77 -5.79
N THR A 49 6.92 9.15 -4.78
CA THR A 49 7.06 9.73 -3.43
C THR A 49 8.03 10.89 -3.38
#